data_AF-A0AAV0S1T0-F1
#
_entry.id   AF-A0AAV0S1T0-F1
#
_cell.length_a   1.000
_cell.length_b   1.000
_cell.length_c   1.000
_cell.angle_alpha   90.00
_cell.angle_beta   90.00
_cell.angle_gamma   90.00
#
_symmetry.space_group_name_H-M   'P 1'
#
loop_
_entity.id
_entity.type
_entity.pdbx_description
1 polymer ?
#
loop_
_entity_poly.entity_id
_entity_poly.type
_entity_poly.pdbx_seq_one_letter_code
_entity_poly.pdbx_strand_id
1 'polypeptide(L)'
;MGDEGDQKKKIAILGVSSILLVAMVVAVAIGVSNNPTDSGGEGGDKSTSTSNQISTTNKAVKALCAPSVYKDTCASLASPNPRRTPRTRRRSSRQVILAPGFIAKNMGFENSAGAVGHQAVAYRSQSDNSVVFNCQFDGYQDTLYPQTYRQFFRDCVITGTIDFIFGVARTVLQNCTMIVRKPMDNQQCIVTAEGRQDPNGDSAIVIMNSHIMGDPAYLPVKDQLKAYLGRPWKEYSRTVIMHTVIDGMIAPEGWLEWQGDLGLKTLYYAEFENTGPGSVQTGRVTWPGVKHIGAADAANFAPGKLYVEGDDWITATSVPYTSGMGN
;
A
#
# COMPACT_ATOMS: atom_id res chain seq x y z
N MET A 1 -4.37 -41.02 -36.26
CA MET A 1 -4.45 -41.41 -34.84
C MET A 1 -3.34 -40.72 -34.07
N GLY A 2 -3.61 -39.70 -33.24
CA GLY A 2 -2.52 -38.98 -32.56
C GLY A 2 -2.92 -37.96 -31.48
N ASP A 3 -4.13 -38.02 -30.93
CA ASP A 3 -4.64 -36.96 -30.02
C ASP A 3 -5.01 -37.44 -28.61
N GLU A 4 -5.06 -38.76 -28.36
CA GLU A 4 -5.52 -39.28 -27.07
C GLU A 4 -4.41 -39.37 -25.98
N GLY A 5 -3.14 -39.18 -26.37
CA GLY A 5 -1.98 -39.34 -25.49
C GLY A 5 -1.59 -38.08 -24.70
N ASP A 6 -1.84 -36.89 -25.26
CA ASP A 6 -1.33 -35.64 -24.71
C ASP A 6 -2.28 -35.03 -23.66
N GLN A 7 -3.59 -35.28 -23.80
CA GLN A 7 -4.61 -34.85 -22.83
C GLN A 7 -4.51 -35.64 -21.51
N LYS A 8 -4.15 -36.94 -21.57
CA LYS A 8 -3.94 -37.77 -20.36
C LYS A 8 -2.69 -37.33 -19.57
N LYS A 9 -1.64 -36.84 -20.25
CA LYS A 9 -0.44 -36.29 -19.59
C LYS A 9 -0.74 -34.96 -18.87
N LYS A 10 -1.51 -34.05 -19.48
CA LYS A 10 -1.88 -32.77 -18.84
C LYS A 10 -2.76 -32.95 -17.60
N ILE A 11 -3.71 -33.91 -17.65
CA ILE A 11 -4.56 -34.25 -16.49
C ILE A 11 -3.74 -34.91 -15.38
N ALA A 12 -2.78 -35.79 -15.73
CA ALA A 12 -1.89 -36.40 -14.74
C ALA A 12 -0.96 -35.37 -14.06
N ILE A 13 -0.43 -34.39 -14.79
CA ILE A 13 0.45 -33.35 -14.25
C ILE A 13 -0.31 -32.41 -13.29
N LEU A 14 -1.55 -32.04 -13.62
CA LEU A 14 -2.39 -31.21 -12.73
C LEU A 14 -2.83 -31.97 -11.47
N GLY A 15 -3.09 -33.28 -11.59
CA GLY A 15 -3.43 -34.14 -10.45
C GLY A 15 -2.28 -34.32 -9.46
N VAL A 16 -1.06 -34.57 -9.95
CA VAL A 16 0.12 -34.79 -9.10
C VAL A 16 0.57 -33.51 -8.38
N SER A 17 0.50 -32.35 -9.05
CA SER A 17 0.85 -31.05 -8.44
C SER A 17 -0.11 -30.66 -7.31
N SER A 18 -1.41 -30.92 -7.50
CA SER A 18 -2.44 -30.63 -6.49
C SER A 18 -2.30 -31.54 -5.26
N ILE A 19 -1.96 -32.81 -5.47
CA ILE A 19 -1.74 -33.78 -4.38
C ILE A 19 -0.47 -33.43 -3.59
N LEU A 20 0.61 -33.00 -4.25
CA LEU A 20 1.85 -32.58 -3.57
C LEU A 20 1.63 -31.30 -2.73
N LEU A 21 0.86 -30.34 -3.23
CA LEU A 21 0.50 -29.13 -2.48
C LEU A 21 -0.34 -29.46 -1.23
N VAL A 22 -1.34 -30.33 -1.35
CA VAL A 22 -2.16 -30.76 -0.21
C VAL A 22 -1.34 -31.56 0.80
N ALA A 23 -0.46 -32.46 0.35
CA ALA A 23 0.41 -33.24 1.22
C ALA A 23 1.42 -32.35 2.00
N MET A 24 1.98 -31.32 1.37
CA MET A 24 2.83 -30.34 2.06
C MET A 24 2.06 -29.53 3.10
N VAL A 25 0.84 -29.09 2.80
CA VAL A 25 -0.01 -28.36 3.76
C VAL A 25 -0.35 -29.24 4.97
N VAL A 26 -0.62 -30.53 4.76
CA VAL A 26 -0.88 -31.49 5.85
C VAL A 26 0.39 -31.80 6.65
N ALA A 27 1.56 -31.95 6.01
CA ALA A 27 2.82 -32.17 6.72
C ALA A 27 3.23 -30.98 7.60
N VAL A 28 2.96 -29.74 7.16
CA VAL A 28 3.19 -28.53 7.98
C VAL A 28 2.18 -28.44 9.13
N ALA A 29 0.95 -28.90 8.95
CA ALA A 29 -0.05 -28.92 10.03
C ALA A 29 0.23 -30.01 11.08
N ILE A 30 0.70 -31.19 10.65
CA ILE A 30 1.01 -32.31 11.56
C ILE A 30 2.38 -32.12 12.22
N GLY A 31 3.36 -31.52 11.54
CA GLY A 31 4.68 -31.21 12.11
C GLY A 31 4.68 -30.16 13.23
N VAL A 32 3.54 -29.49 13.47
CA VAL A 32 3.35 -28.53 14.58
C VAL A 32 2.72 -29.19 15.82
N SER A 33 2.23 -30.42 15.71
CA SER A 33 1.66 -31.18 16.83
C SER A 33 2.45 -32.45 17.08
N ASN A 34 3.65 -32.31 17.64
CA ASN A 34 4.30 -33.33 18.48
C ASN A 34 5.55 -32.72 19.12
N ASN A 35 5.50 -32.44 20.41
CA ASN A 35 6.72 -32.48 21.23
C ASN A 35 6.41 -33.24 22.53
N PRO A 36 7.29 -34.17 22.95
CA PRO A 36 6.99 -35.08 24.04
C PRO A 36 7.04 -34.36 25.39
N THR A 37 6.13 -34.77 26.27
CA THR A 37 6.23 -34.56 27.71
C THR A 37 7.47 -35.26 28.24
N ASP A 38 8.32 -34.53 28.96
CA ASP A 38 9.37 -35.14 29.79
C ASP A 38 9.28 -34.64 31.22
N SER A 39 9.57 -35.55 32.14
CA SER A 39 9.18 -35.51 33.54
C SER A 39 10.39 -35.28 34.44
N GLY A 40 10.23 -34.48 35.50
CA GLY A 40 10.93 -34.68 36.78
C GLY A 40 12.01 -33.66 37.16
N GLY A 41 11.95 -33.20 38.43
CA GLY A 41 13.11 -32.72 39.19
C GLY A 41 12.91 -31.42 39.98
N GLU A 42 12.53 -31.55 41.26
CA GLU A 42 12.53 -30.47 42.26
C GLU A 42 13.96 -30.00 42.62
N GLY A 43 14.09 -28.72 42.98
CA GLY A 43 15.28 -28.16 43.63
C GLY A 43 15.21 -26.63 43.71
N GLY A 44 14.84 -26.09 44.88
CA GLY A 44 14.77 -24.64 45.12
C GLY A 44 16.15 -23.98 45.33
N ASP A 45 16.28 -22.70 44.98
CA ASP A 45 16.33 -21.57 45.94
C ASP A 45 16.71 -20.24 45.23
N LYS A 46 16.27 -19.13 45.84
CA LYS A 46 16.68 -17.71 45.68
C LYS A 46 16.32 -16.92 44.41
N SER A 47 15.15 -16.30 44.50
CA SER A 47 14.86 -15.01 43.86
C SER A 47 15.69 -13.89 44.50
N THR A 48 16.40 -13.08 43.71
CA THR A 48 16.63 -11.65 43.99
C THR A 48 17.06 -10.91 42.71
N SER A 49 16.42 -9.75 42.46
CA SER A 49 16.73 -8.68 41.48
C SER A 49 15.80 -8.54 40.25
N THR A 50 14.57 -8.05 40.47
CA THR A 50 13.72 -7.50 39.38
C THR A 50 13.01 -6.19 39.76
N SER A 51 13.39 -5.53 40.86
CA SER A 51 12.74 -4.26 41.26
C SER A 51 13.34 -3.01 40.59
N ASN A 52 14.61 -3.05 40.17
CA ASN A 52 15.27 -1.85 39.63
C ASN A 52 14.91 -1.55 38.17
N GLN A 53 14.67 -2.56 37.32
CA GLN A 53 14.36 -2.30 35.90
C GLN A 53 12.97 -1.68 35.68
N ILE A 54 11.97 -2.06 36.47
CA ILE A 54 10.57 -1.58 36.32
C ILE A 54 10.44 -0.09 36.67
N SER A 55 11.25 0.39 37.62
CA SER A 55 11.32 1.80 38.02
C SER A 55 11.86 2.72 36.91
N THR A 56 12.91 2.28 36.22
CA THR A 56 13.55 3.03 35.12
C THR A 56 12.65 3.16 33.90
N THR A 57 11.93 2.10 33.52
CA THR A 57 11.04 2.10 32.35
C THR A 57 9.88 3.07 32.54
N ASN A 58 9.29 3.13 33.74
CA ASN A 58 8.19 4.06 34.02
C ASN A 58 8.64 5.54 33.99
N LYS A 59 9.87 5.84 34.42
CA LYS A 59 10.43 7.19 34.31
C LYS A 59 10.74 7.57 32.85
N ALA A 60 11.28 6.63 32.07
CA ALA A 60 11.55 6.84 30.65
C ALA A 60 10.25 7.05 29.83
N VAL A 61 9.22 6.23 30.08
CA VAL A 61 7.90 6.38 29.45
C VAL A 61 7.26 7.71 29.81
N LYS A 62 7.33 8.14 31.07
CA LYS A 62 6.83 9.47 31.48
C LYS A 62 7.59 10.61 30.82
N ALA A 63 8.91 10.49 30.64
CA ALA A 63 9.71 11.51 29.96
C ALA A 63 9.40 11.58 28.45
N LEU A 64 9.24 10.44 27.79
CA LEU A 64 8.83 10.33 26.38
C LEU A 64 7.42 10.90 26.13
N CYS A 65 6.50 10.67 27.06
CA CYS A 65 5.11 11.08 26.92
C CYS A 65 4.80 12.49 27.46
N ALA A 66 5.76 13.12 28.14
CA ALA A 66 5.60 14.46 28.74
C ALA A 66 5.15 15.57 27.76
N PRO A 67 5.65 15.65 26.51
CA PRO A 67 5.22 16.68 25.58
C PRO A 67 3.90 16.37 24.85
N SER A 68 3.34 15.16 25.04
CA SER A 68 2.10 14.78 24.34
C SER A 68 0.86 15.31 25.05
N VAL A 69 -0.15 15.73 24.27
CA VAL A 69 -1.47 16.13 24.77
C VAL A 69 -2.24 14.93 25.34
N TYR A 70 -1.95 13.72 24.84
CA TYR A 70 -2.62 12.46 25.21
C TYR A 70 -1.69 11.56 26.04
N LYS A 71 -1.34 12.04 27.23
CA LYS A 71 -0.35 11.39 28.12
C LYS A 71 -0.72 9.95 28.47
N ASP A 72 -1.99 9.68 28.72
CA ASP A 72 -2.48 8.34 29.11
C ASP A 72 -2.43 7.35 27.95
N THR A 73 -2.78 7.79 26.74
CA THR A 73 -2.68 6.99 25.52
C THR A 73 -1.22 6.65 25.22
N CYS A 74 -0.33 7.65 25.27
CA CYS A 74 1.10 7.45 25.09
C CYS A 74 1.69 6.46 26.12
N ALA A 75 1.34 6.59 27.40
CA ALA A 75 1.81 5.70 28.45
C ALA A 75 1.30 4.25 28.28
N SER A 76 0.06 4.08 27.82
CA SER A 76 -0.52 2.75 27.58
C SER A 76 0.12 2.01 26.40
N LEU A 77 0.55 2.74 25.36
CA LEU A 77 1.24 2.17 24.20
C LEU A 77 2.70 1.85 24.50
N ALA A 78 3.35 2.64 25.36
CA ALA A 78 4.76 2.50 25.69
C ALA A 78 5.02 1.52 26.86
N SER A 79 3.99 1.02 27.55
CA SER A 79 4.14 0.07 28.66
C SER A 79 4.21 -1.38 28.15
N PRO A 80 5.24 -2.17 28.52
CA PRO A 80 5.29 -3.58 28.18
C PRO A 80 4.23 -4.36 28.98
N ASN A 81 3.22 -4.91 28.29
CA ASN A 81 2.17 -5.71 28.91
C ASN A 81 2.60 -7.19 29.03
N PRO A 82 2.72 -7.75 30.26
CA PRO A 82 3.25 -9.11 30.47
C PRO A 82 2.28 -10.24 30.10
N ARG A 83 1.07 -9.96 29.57
CA ARG A 83 0.04 -10.98 29.26
C ARG A 83 -0.32 -11.11 27.77
N ARG A 84 0.65 -11.03 26.87
CA ARG A 84 0.45 -11.50 25.48
C ARG A 84 1.40 -12.65 25.18
N THR A 85 0.87 -13.86 25.25
CA THR A 85 1.47 -15.01 24.56
C THR A 85 1.67 -14.67 23.07
N PRO A 86 2.79 -15.06 22.46
CA PRO A 86 3.06 -14.74 21.07
C PRO A 86 2.15 -15.59 20.16
N ARG A 87 0.94 -15.11 19.90
CA ARG A 87 0.23 -15.51 18.66
C ARG A 87 0.99 -14.89 17.50
N THR A 88 1.53 -15.73 16.62
CA THR A 88 2.03 -15.40 15.28
C THR A 88 0.93 -14.74 14.44
N ARG A 89 0.65 -13.46 14.72
CA ARG A 89 -0.04 -12.56 13.81
C ARG A 89 1.05 -11.77 13.11
N ARG A 90 1.49 -12.23 11.93
CA ARG A 90 2.27 -11.41 11.00
C ARG A 90 1.41 -10.21 10.61
N ARG A 91 1.47 -9.12 11.37
CA ARG A 91 0.96 -7.82 10.94
C ARG A 91 2.05 -7.21 10.08
N SER A 92 1.84 -7.16 8.77
CA SER A 92 2.81 -6.60 7.82
C SER A 92 2.93 -5.08 7.90
N SER A 93 1.95 -4.40 8.54
CA SER A 93 1.95 -2.94 8.73
C SER A 93 2.72 -2.52 9.97
N ARG A 94 3.74 -1.68 9.79
CA ARG A 94 4.52 -1.11 10.89
C ARG A 94 3.77 0.00 11.64
N GLN A 95 3.08 0.90 10.93
CA GLN A 95 2.23 1.94 11.52
C GLN A 95 0.78 1.80 11.03
N VAL A 96 -0.17 1.85 11.97
CA VAL A 96 -1.61 1.81 11.69
C VAL A 96 -2.26 3.04 12.33
N ILE A 97 -2.77 3.94 11.50
CA ILE A 97 -3.46 5.16 11.92
C ILE A 97 -4.96 4.90 11.93
N LEU A 98 -5.62 5.20 13.05
CA LEU A 98 -7.05 4.93 13.27
C LEU A 98 -7.85 6.18 13.66
N ALA A 99 -7.22 7.15 14.33
CA ALA A 99 -7.91 8.32 14.88
C ALA A 99 -8.31 9.30 13.76
N PRO A 100 -9.60 9.68 13.62
CA PRO A 100 -10.03 10.68 12.65
C PRO A 100 -9.33 12.03 12.82
N GLY A 101 -9.14 12.75 11.72
CA GLY A 101 -8.46 14.04 11.74
C GLY A 101 -6.95 13.93 11.99
N PHE A 102 -6.36 12.75 11.81
CA PHE A 102 -4.92 12.57 11.98
C PHE A 102 -4.14 13.48 11.03
N ILE A 103 -3.14 14.18 11.59
CA ILE A 103 -2.23 15.02 10.82
C ILE A 103 -0.80 14.52 11.03
N ALA A 104 -0.08 14.25 9.94
CA ALA A 104 1.36 14.02 9.95
C ALA A 104 2.07 15.10 9.14
N LYS A 105 3.18 15.62 9.68
CA LYS A 105 3.97 16.66 9.03
C LYS A 105 5.47 16.44 9.22
N ASN A 106 6.25 16.61 8.14
CA ASN A 106 7.72 16.61 8.18
C ASN A 106 8.33 15.32 8.78
N MET A 107 7.83 14.15 8.39
CA MET A 107 8.31 12.87 8.94
C MET A 107 8.33 11.73 7.93
N GLY A 108 9.12 10.69 8.23
CA GLY A 108 9.24 9.48 7.42
C GLY A 108 8.57 8.26 8.04
N PHE A 109 7.97 7.41 7.20
CA PHE A 109 7.46 6.08 7.53
C PHE A 109 8.15 5.06 6.65
N GLU A 110 8.89 4.13 7.24
CA GLU A 110 9.71 3.16 6.49
C GLU A 110 9.33 1.73 6.85
N ASN A 111 9.25 0.85 5.84
CA ASN A 111 9.32 -0.59 6.01
C ASN A 111 10.55 -1.22 5.31
N SER A 112 11.59 -1.49 6.09
CA SER A 112 12.88 -2.04 5.66
C SER A 112 12.89 -3.56 5.40
N ALA A 113 11.74 -4.21 5.18
CA ALA A 113 11.67 -5.65 4.88
C ALA A 113 12.37 -6.02 3.56
N GLY A 114 12.52 -5.04 2.66
CA GLY A 114 13.12 -5.24 1.34
C GLY A 114 12.16 -5.92 0.36
N ALA A 115 12.57 -6.01 -0.92
CA ALA A 115 11.78 -6.68 -1.96
C ALA A 115 11.52 -8.17 -1.65
N VAL A 116 12.48 -8.82 -0.97
CA VAL A 116 12.38 -10.23 -0.52
C VAL A 116 11.31 -10.45 0.55
N GLY A 117 10.89 -9.39 1.23
CA GLY A 117 9.85 -9.44 2.27
C GLY A 117 8.42 -9.57 1.73
N HIS A 118 8.25 -9.48 0.40
CA HIS A 118 6.93 -9.37 -0.25
C HIS A 118 6.12 -8.21 0.37
N GLN A 119 4.83 -8.41 0.66
CA GLN A 119 3.96 -7.37 1.21
C GLN A 119 4.47 -6.82 2.55
N ALA A 120 4.86 -5.55 2.57
CA ALA A 120 5.46 -4.92 3.73
C ALA A 120 5.06 -3.44 3.84
N VAL A 121 3.94 -3.19 4.51
CA VAL A 121 3.33 -1.86 4.60
C VAL A 121 4.13 -0.95 5.53
N ALA A 122 4.55 0.21 5.02
CA ALA A 122 5.17 1.28 5.80
C ALA A 122 4.10 2.06 6.56
N TYR A 123 3.06 2.50 5.85
CA TYR A 123 1.98 3.29 6.43
C TYR A 123 0.61 2.73 6.04
N ARG A 124 -0.22 2.45 7.04
CA ARG A 124 -1.62 2.07 6.86
C ARG A 124 -2.52 3.06 7.57
N SER A 125 -3.48 3.63 6.86
CA SER A 125 -4.44 4.56 7.45
C SER A 125 -5.89 4.11 7.25
N GLN A 126 -6.60 4.09 8.37
CA GLN A 126 -8.06 4.01 8.47
C GLN A 126 -8.59 5.29 9.15
N SER A 127 -7.85 6.40 9.06
CA SER A 127 -8.27 7.69 9.56
C SER A 127 -9.09 8.41 8.52
N ASP A 128 -10.29 8.79 8.90
CA ASP A 128 -11.07 9.74 8.15
C ASP A 128 -10.50 11.16 8.29
N ASN A 129 -10.67 11.99 7.26
CA ASN A 129 -10.14 13.35 7.18
C ASN A 129 -8.66 13.47 7.59
N SER A 130 -7.81 12.53 7.13
CA SER A 130 -6.38 12.57 7.44
C SER A 130 -5.59 13.45 6.47
N VAL A 131 -4.76 14.34 7.00
CA VAL A 131 -3.86 15.20 6.23
C VAL A 131 -2.42 14.77 6.47
N VAL A 132 -1.70 14.46 5.40
CA VAL A 132 -0.28 14.11 5.46
C VAL A 132 0.49 15.13 4.61
N PHE A 133 1.39 15.86 5.23
CA PHE A 133 2.09 16.97 4.58
C PHE A 133 3.61 16.86 4.71
N ASN A 134 4.33 16.92 3.58
CA ASN A 134 5.79 16.86 3.55
C ASN A 134 6.33 15.63 4.29
N CYS A 135 5.78 14.46 3.97
CA CYS A 135 6.16 13.19 4.57
C CYS A 135 6.79 12.25 3.53
N GLN A 136 7.63 11.34 4.00
CA GLN A 136 8.23 10.30 3.18
C GLN A 136 7.67 8.92 3.54
N PHE A 137 7.38 8.11 2.54
CA PHE A 137 6.94 6.73 2.68
C PHE A 137 7.92 5.85 1.92
N ASP A 138 8.71 5.05 2.64
CA ASP A 138 9.72 4.18 2.03
C ASP A 138 9.43 2.70 2.25
N GLY A 139 9.41 1.96 1.15
CA GLY A 139 9.10 0.54 1.11
C GLY A 139 9.38 -0.07 -0.26
N TYR A 140 8.89 -1.30 -0.44
CA TYR A 140 8.96 -2.03 -1.70
C TYR A 140 7.53 -2.37 -2.13
N GLN A 141 7.07 -3.59 -1.85
CA GLN A 141 5.70 -3.99 -2.12
C GLN A 141 4.75 -3.51 -1.02
N ASP A 142 3.61 -2.96 -1.41
CA ASP A 142 2.54 -2.48 -0.53
C ASP A 142 2.96 -1.30 0.40
N THR A 143 3.79 -0.35 -0.05
CA THR A 143 4.33 0.74 0.80
C THR A 143 3.26 1.56 1.54
N LEU A 144 2.30 2.13 0.80
CA LEU A 144 1.30 3.07 1.30
C LEU A 144 -0.10 2.46 1.14
N TYR A 145 -0.78 2.25 2.29
CA TYR A 145 -2.10 1.65 2.37
C TYR A 145 -3.17 2.63 2.92
N PRO A 146 -3.70 3.57 2.11
CA PRO A 146 -4.89 4.35 2.42
C PRO A 146 -6.12 3.43 2.34
N GLN A 147 -6.42 2.76 3.46
CA GLN A 147 -7.33 1.62 3.47
C GLN A 147 -8.79 2.03 3.34
N THR A 148 -9.21 3.13 3.95
CA THR A 148 -10.62 3.57 3.95
C THR A 148 -10.71 5.06 4.24
N TYR A 149 -11.91 5.63 4.04
CA TYR A 149 -12.26 7.02 4.34
C TYR A 149 -11.51 8.04 3.49
N ARG A 150 -11.46 9.29 3.94
CA ARG A 150 -10.91 10.44 3.20
C ARG A 150 -9.50 10.76 3.66
N GLN A 151 -8.57 10.82 2.71
CA GLN A 151 -7.15 11.03 2.99
C GLN A 151 -6.53 11.95 1.95
N PHE A 152 -5.79 12.95 2.41
CA PHE A 152 -5.12 13.96 1.58
C PHE A 152 -3.62 13.96 1.85
N PHE A 153 -2.82 13.78 0.80
CA PHE A 153 -1.37 13.77 0.84
C PHE A 153 -0.85 14.95 0.03
N ARG A 154 0.01 15.77 0.64
CA ARG A 154 0.60 16.96 0.01
C ARG A 154 2.11 16.97 0.17
N ASP A 155 2.84 17.29 -0.89
CA ASP A 155 4.31 17.40 -0.88
C ASP A 155 4.99 16.13 -0.34
N CYS A 156 4.39 14.96 -0.54
CA CYS A 156 4.92 13.70 -0.03
C CYS A 156 5.79 13.00 -1.07
N VAL A 157 6.77 12.22 -0.60
CA VAL A 157 7.57 11.31 -1.43
C VAL A 157 7.18 9.87 -1.09
N ILE A 158 6.79 9.09 -2.09
CA ILE A 158 6.38 7.70 -1.94
C ILE A 158 7.26 6.84 -2.83
N THR A 159 8.00 5.91 -2.24
CA THR A 159 8.87 4.98 -2.97
C THR A 159 8.35 3.54 -2.87
N GLY A 160 8.48 2.77 -3.94
CA GLY A 160 8.08 1.37 -3.91
C GLY A 160 8.22 0.63 -5.22
N THR A 161 7.73 -0.61 -5.25
CA THR A 161 7.81 -1.52 -6.39
C THR A 161 6.43 -1.98 -6.84
N ILE A 162 5.85 -2.98 -6.18
CA ILE A 162 4.58 -3.61 -6.55
C ILE A 162 3.46 -3.01 -5.70
N ASP A 163 2.40 -2.54 -6.35
CA ASP A 163 1.18 -2.04 -5.72
C ASP A 163 1.46 -1.03 -4.61
N PHE A 164 2.46 -0.17 -4.79
CA PHE A 164 3.03 0.55 -3.65
C PHE A 164 2.14 1.69 -3.13
N ILE A 165 1.08 2.05 -3.86
CA ILE A 165 -0.08 2.81 -3.38
C ILE A 165 -1.34 1.98 -3.63
N PHE A 166 -1.94 1.45 -2.58
CA PHE A 166 -3.10 0.55 -2.74
C PHE A 166 -4.15 0.77 -1.66
N GLY A 167 -5.41 0.47 -1.96
CA GLY A 167 -6.49 0.62 -1.00
C GLY A 167 -7.82 1.04 -1.62
N VAL A 168 -8.75 1.47 -0.78
CA VAL A 168 -10.13 1.83 -1.17
C VAL A 168 -10.61 3.12 -0.47
N ALA A 169 -9.67 3.96 -0.04
CA ALA A 169 -9.97 5.31 0.44
C ALA A 169 -10.27 6.27 -0.72
N ARG A 170 -10.93 7.40 -0.42
CA ARG A 170 -10.90 8.59 -1.29
C ARG A 170 -9.57 9.30 -1.03
N THR A 171 -8.61 9.08 -1.93
CA THR A 171 -7.22 9.50 -1.75
C THR A 171 -6.84 10.51 -2.81
N VAL A 172 -6.34 11.67 -2.39
CA VAL A 172 -5.65 12.60 -3.29
C VAL A 172 -4.20 12.72 -2.88
N LEU A 173 -3.30 12.52 -3.84
CA LEU A 173 -1.88 12.82 -3.73
C LEU A 173 -1.60 14.06 -4.61
N GLN A 174 -1.44 15.22 -3.96
CA GLN A 174 -1.26 16.51 -4.63
C GLN A 174 0.18 16.99 -4.47
N ASN A 175 0.85 17.31 -5.58
CA ASN A 175 2.27 17.69 -5.57
C ASN A 175 3.17 16.68 -4.85
N CYS A 176 2.90 15.40 -5.07
CA CYS A 176 3.70 14.31 -4.53
C CYS A 176 4.69 13.80 -5.58
N THR A 177 5.72 13.12 -5.11
CA THR A 177 6.66 12.39 -5.97
C THR A 177 6.53 10.90 -5.71
N MET A 178 6.22 10.15 -6.77
CA MET A 178 6.18 8.68 -6.73
C MET A 178 7.42 8.14 -7.42
N ILE A 179 8.24 7.42 -6.67
CA ILE A 179 9.54 6.91 -7.13
C ILE A 179 9.46 5.39 -7.27
N VAL A 180 9.52 4.92 -8.51
CA VAL A 180 9.56 3.49 -8.84
C VAL A 180 10.97 2.96 -8.56
N ARG A 181 11.10 2.07 -7.58
CA ARG A 181 12.35 1.41 -7.20
C ARG A 181 12.60 0.15 -8.03
N LYS A 182 13.84 -0.33 -8.01
CA LYS A 182 14.21 -1.62 -8.60
C LYS A 182 13.55 -2.77 -7.80
N PRO A 183 12.71 -3.62 -8.43
CA PRO A 183 12.14 -4.80 -7.79
C PRO A 183 13.11 -5.98 -7.85
N MET A 184 12.67 -7.17 -7.41
CA MET A 184 13.42 -8.40 -7.70
C MET A 184 13.32 -8.76 -9.18
N ASP A 185 14.20 -9.65 -9.63
CA ASP A 185 14.15 -10.19 -10.98
C ASP A 185 12.80 -10.85 -11.25
N ASN A 186 12.33 -10.74 -12.50
CA ASN A 186 11.02 -11.25 -12.96
C ASN A 186 9.79 -10.63 -12.28
N GLN A 187 9.94 -9.52 -11.56
CA GLN A 187 8.82 -8.72 -11.05
C GLN A 187 8.57 -7.50 -11.94
N GLN A 188 7.35 -6.96 -11.82
CA GLN A 188 6.94 -5.72 -12.45
C GLN A 188 6.63 -4.69 -11.36
N CYS A 189 6.80 -3.42 -11.66
CA CYS A 189 6.43 -2.33 -10.77
C CYS A 189 5.04 -1.80 -11.12
N ILE A 190 4.25 -1.49 -10.10
CA ILE A 190 2.89 -0.97 -10.24
C ILE A 190 2.74 0.17 -9.25
N VAL A 191 2.43 1.37 -9.76
CA VAL A 191 2.24 2.55 -8.91
C VAL A 191 0.97 2.42 -8.08
N THR A 192 -0.18 2.11 -8.70
CA THR A 192 -1.45 1.99 -7.99
C THR A 192 -2.13 0.63 -8.08
N ALA A 193 -2.78 0.22 -7.00
CA ALA A 193 -3.71 -0.91 -6.99
C ALA A 193 -4.98 -0.54 -6.21
N GLU A 194 -5.90 0.17 -6.86
CA GLU A 194 -7.13 0.62 -6.23
C GLU A 194 -8.16 -0.51 -6.14
N GLY A 195 -8.81 -0.62 -4.98
CA GLY A 195 -9.60 -1.76 -4.54
C GLY A 195 -11.10 -1.52 -4.46
N ARG A 196 -11.69 -0.61 -5.25
CA ARG A 196 -13.13 -0.40 -5.28
C ARG A 196 -13.87 -1.65 -5.78
N GLN A 197 -14.74 -2.20 -4.93
CA GLN A 197 -15.52 -3.40 -5.24
C GLN A 197 -17.01 -3.12 -5.52
N ASP A 198 -17.55 -1.99 -5.06
CA ASP A 198 -18.93 -1.60 -5.28
C ASP A 198 -19.01 -0.51 -6.37
N PRO A 199 -19.83 -0.65 -7.43
CA PRO A 199 -20.03 0.39 -8.44
C PRO A 199 -20.51 1.72 -7.85
N ASN A 200 -21.29 1.68 -6.76
CA ASN A 200 -21.81 2.84 -6.05
C ASN A 200 -20.79 3.43 -5.05
N GLY A 201 -19.66 2.73 -4.84
CA GLY A 201 -18.58 3.24 -4.02
C GLY A 201 -17.97 4.51 -4.60
N ASP A 202 -17.59 5.43 -3.73
CA ASP A 202 -17.02 6.73 -4.09
C ASP A 202 -15.48 6.78 -3.95
N SER A 203 -14.84 5.66 -3.61
CA SER A 203 -13.39 5.56 -3.52
C SER A 203 -12.69 5.83 -4.85
N ALA A 204 -11.49 6.39 -4.77
CA ALA A 204 -10.60 6.62 -5.89
C ALA A 204 -9.20 6.92 -5.35
N ILE A 205 -8.18 6.53 -6.11
CA ILE A 205 -6.83 7.09 -5.96
C ILE A 205 -6.65 8.16 -7.04
N VAL A 206 -6.44 9.40 -6.63
CA VAL A 206 -6.18 10.53 -7.52
C VAL A 206 -4.76 11.03 -7.32
N ILE A 207 -3.96 10.99 -8.37
CA ILE A 207 -2.63 11.57 -8.43
C ILE A 207 -2.75 12.86 -9.23
N MET A 208 -2.44 14.00 -8.61
CA MET A 208 -2.66 15.31 -9.20
C MET A 208 -1.44 16.23 -9.00
N ASN A 209 -1.09 17.03 -10.02
CA ASN A 209 -0.02 18.02 -9.94
C ASN A 209 1.31 17.42 -9.44
N SER A 210 1.57 16.14 -9.77
CA SER A 210 2.60 15.32 -9.14
C SER A 210 3.70 14.92 -10.14
N HIS A 211 4.66 14.12 -9.69
CA HIS A 211 5.70 13.54 -10.55
C HIS A 211 5.82 12.04 -10.32
N ILE A 212 5.75 11.25 -11.39
CA ILE A 212 6.08 9.83 -11.38
C ILE A 212 7.43 9.65 -12.06
N MET A 213 8.40 9.12 -11.32
CA MET A 213 9.78 8.94 -11.79
C MET A 213 10.37 7.59 -11.39
N GLY A 214 11.46 7.20 -12.04
CA GLY A 214 12.23 6.01 -11.70
C GLY A 214 13.42 6.34 -10.80
N ASP A 215 13.67 5.49 -9.81
CA ASP A 215 14.93 5.52 -9.06
C ASP A 215 16.13 5.30 -10.01
N PRO A 216 17.28 5.98 -9.83
CA PRO A 216 18.45 5.78 -10.69
C PRO A 216 18.91 4.31 -10.81
N ALA A 217 18.73 3.49 -9.78
CA ALA A 217 19.05 2.06 -9.83
C ALA A 217 18.01 1.22 -10.59
N TYR A 218 16.80 1.75 -10.79
CA TYR A 218 15.73 1.12 -11.59
C TYR A 218 15.88 1.42 -13.09
N LEU A 219 16.27 2.64 -13.47
CA LEU A 219 16.30 3.07 -14.86
C LEU A 219 17.08 2.13 -15.82
N PRO A 220 18.23 1.54 -15.44
CA PRO A 220 18.96 0.62 -16.32
C PRO A 220 18.23 -0.71 -16.61
N VAL A 221 17.23 -1.08 -15.80
CA VAL A 221 16.51 -2.35 -15.91
C VAL A 221 15.04 -2.19 -16.27
N LYS A 222 14.58 -0.95 -16.53
CA LYS A 222 13.17 -0.60 -16.76
C LYS A 222 12.52 -1.37 -17.92
N ASP A 223 13.30 -1.71 -18.95
CA ASP A 223 12.79 -2.41 -20.14
C ASP A 223 12.60 -3.92 -19.89
N GLN A 224 13.27 -4.47 -18.86
CA GLN A 224 13.15 -5.87 -18.43
C GLN A 224 12.12 -6.01 -17.30
N LEU A 225 12.17 -5.10 -16.33
CA LEU A 225 11.31 -5.05 -15.16
C LEU A 225 10.31 -3.90 -15.33
N LYS A 226 9.32 -4.11 -16.22
CA LYS A 226 8.38 -3.06 -16.63
C LYS A 226 7.66 -2.39 -15.45
N ALA A 227 7.38 -1.09 -15.57
CA ALA A 227 6.54 -0.33 -14.66
C ALA A 227 5.21 0.08 -15.31
N TYR A 228 4.15 0.12 -14.51
CA TYR A 228 2.80 0.49 -14.91
C TYR A 228 2.19 1.50 -13.92
N LEU A 229 1.27 2.33 -14.43
CA LEU A 229 0.52 3.31 -13.65
C LEU A 229 -0.38 2.63 -12.61
N GLY A 230 -0.97 1.49 -12.96
CA GLY A 230 -1.78 0.74 -12.01
C GLY A 230 -2.34 -0.56 -12.56
N ARG A 231 -3.03 -1.30 -11.69
CA ARG A 231 -3.82 -2.50 -12.03
C ARG A 231 -5.04 -2.68 -11.11
N PRO A 232 -6.13 -3.30 -11.60
CA PRO A 232 -7.39 -3.32 -10.87
C PRO A 232 -7.42 -4.40 -9.78
N TRP A 233 -7.08 -4.05 -8.54
CA TRP A 233 -7.17 -5.00 -7.42
C TRP A 233 -8.60 -5.52 -7.21
N LYS A 234 -9.60 -4.72 -7.58
CA LYS A 234 -11.03 -5.08 -7.55
C LYS A 234 -11.75 -4.60 -8.81
N GLU A 235 -12.93 -5.18 -9.05
CA GLU A 235 -13.70 -5.07 -10.30
C GLU A 235 -14.04 -3.63 -10.72
N TYR A 236 -14.25 -2.71 -9.77
CA TYR A 236 -14.64 -1.33 -10.07
C TYR A 236 -13.50 -0.34 -9.82
N SER A 237 -12.26 -0.83 -9.84
CA SER A 237 -11.04 -0.05 -9.54
C SER A 237 -11.07 1.33 -10.19
N ARG A 238 -10.72 2.37 -9.43
CA ARG A 238 -10.76 3.75 -9.92
C ARG A 238 -9.50 4.51 -9.57
N THR A 239 -8.73 4.85 -10.61
CA THR A 239 -7.51 5.66 -10.49
C THR A 239 -7.52 6.75 -11.55
N VAL A 240 -7.20 7.99 -11.14
CA VAL A 240 -7.08 9.12 -12.06
C VAL A 240 -5.71 9.76 -11.86
N ILE A 241 -4.98 9.98 -12.95
CA ILE A 241 -3.66 10.62 -12.93
C ILE A 241 -3.75 11.87 -13.81
N MET A 242 -3.63 13.04 -13.22
CA MET A 242 -3.84 14.29 -13.95
C MET A 242 -2.81 15.36 -13.61
N HIS A 243 -2.50 16.23 -14.59
CA HIS A 243 -1.52 17.31 -14.44
C HIS A 243 -0.18 16.86 -13.86
N THR A 244 0.20 15.61 -14.17
CA THR A 244 1.34 14.94 -13.56
C THR A 244 2.44 14.75 -14.60
N VAL A 245 3.68 15.02 -14.21
CA VAL A 245 4.85 14.69 -15.03
C VAL A 245 5.08 13.18 -14.90
N ILE A 246 5.20 12.48 -16.02
CA ILE A 246 5.47 11.04 -16.07
C ILE A 246 6.75 10.81 -16.88
N ASP A 247 7.80 10.33 -16.21
CA ASP A 247 9.07 10.01 -16.86
C ASP A 247 8.94 8.77 -17.76
N GLY A 248 9.95 8.55 -18.62
CA GLY A 248 9.92 7.57 -19.73
C GLY A 248 10.16 6.12 -19.31
N MET A 249 9.82 5.76 -18.07
CA MET A 249 9.95 4.39 -17.54
C MET A 249 8.63 3.61 -17.50
N ILE A 250 7.50 4.28 -17.63
CA ILE A 250 6.19 3.63 -17.72
C ILE A 250 6.07 2.92 -19.08
N ALA A 251 5.66 1.66 -19.06
CA ALA A 251 5.45 0.88 -20.27
C ALA A 251 4.35 1.54 -21.15
N PRO A 252 4.45 1.51 -22.49
CA PRO A 252 3.48 2.16 -23.37
C PRO A 252 2.03 1.76 -23.11
N GLU A 253 1.80 0.51 -22.72
CA GLU A 253 0.51 -0.05 -22.34
C GLU A 253 -0.15 0.74 -21.19
N GLY A 254 0.67 1.34 -20.31
CA GLY A 254 0.29 2.21 -19.19
C GLY A 254 -0.28 1.46 -18.00
N TRP A 255 -1.26 0.59 -18.23
CA TRP A 255 -2.00 -0.15 -17.21
C TRP A 255 -1.78 -1.66 -17.36
N LEU A 256 -1.79 -2.39 -16.25
CA LEU A 256 -1.57 -3.83 -16.21
C LEU A 256 -2.81 -4.57 -15.74
N GLU A 257 -3.08 -5.74 -16.32
CA GLU A 257 -4.17 -6.61 -15.88
C GLU A 257 -3.88 -7.12 -14.45
N TRP A 258 -4.92 -7.26 -13.63
CA TRP A 258 -4.77 -7.93 -12.33
C TRP A 258 -4.75 -9.45 -12.51
N GLN A 259 -5.82 -9.99 -13.10
CA GLN A 259 -6.00 -11.40 -13.38
C GLN A 259 -7.01 -11.58 -14.52
N GLY A 260 -6.54 -11.89 -15.72
CA GLY A 260 -7.39 -12.02 -16.91
C GLY A 260 -8.18 -10.74 -17.17
N ASP A 261 -9.47 -10.87 -17.44
CA ASP A 261 -10.35 -9.75 -17.79
C ASP A 261 -11.03 -9.06 -16.59
N LEU A 262 -10.59 -9.34 -15.36
CA LEU A 262 -11.15 -8.73 -14.14
C LEU A 262 -11.13 -7.21 -14.24
N GLY A 263 -12.32 -6.61 -14.11
CA GLY A 263 -12.50 -5.17 -14.04
C GLY A 263 -12.27 -4.41 -15.34
N LEU A 264 -11.74 -5.01 -16.41
CA LEU A 264 -11.32 -4.27 -17.62
C LEU A 264 -12.47 -3.49 -18.28
N LYS A 265 -13.72 -3.93 -18.08
CA LYS A 265 -14.92 -3.26 -18.59
C LYS A 265 -15.51 -2.22 -17.62
N THR A 266 -15.30 -2.39 -16.33
CA THR A 266 -16.03 -1.72 -15.23
C THR A 266 -15.18 -0.75 -14.43
N LEU A 267 -13.84 -0.90 -14.49
CA LEU A 267 -12.90 0.03 -13.90
C LEU A 267 -13.03 1.42 -14.53
N TYR A 268 -12.49 2.43 -13.84
CA TYR A 268 -12.37 3.79 -14.34
C TYR A 268 -10.92 4.24 -14.18
N TYR A 269 -10.13 4.07 -15.22
CA TYR A 269 -8.75 4.57 -15.30
C TYR A 269 -8.68 5.72 -16.27
N ALA A 270 -8.09 6.83 -15.87
CA ALA A 270 -8.03 8.00 -16.71
C ALA A 270 -6.71 8.77 -16.51
N GLU A 271 -6.25 9.36 -17.60
CA GLU A 271 -5.11 10.27 -17.64
C GLU A 271 -5.56 11.60 -18.23
N PHE A 272 -5.24 12.73 -17.59
CA PHE A 272 -5.66 14.06 -18.06
C PHE A 272 -4.51 15.07 -17.99
N GLU A 273 -4.14 15.63 -19.14
CA GLU A 273 -3.11 16.68 -19.25
C GLU A 273 -1.78 16.35 -18.52
N ASN A 274 -1.40 15.07 -18.55
CA ASN A 274 -0.08 14.63 -18.08
C ASN A 274 1.00 15.02 -19.09
N THR A 275 2.20 15.32 -18.59
CA THR A 275 3.36 15.70 -19.42
C THR A 275 4.54 14.75 -19.21
N GLY A 276 5.60 14.90 -19.99
CA GLY A 276 6.76 14.03 -19.94
C GLY A 276 6.69 12.83 -20.87
N PRO A 277 7.82 12.13 -21.10
CA PRO A 277 7.90 11.07 -22.10
C PRO A 277 7.03 9.84 -21.80
N GLY A 278 6.67 9.58 -20.54
CA GLY A 278 5.78 8.49 -20.14
C GLY A 278 4.29 8.81 -20.31
N SER A 279 3.92 10.07 -20.61
CA SER A 279 2.51 10.47 -20.75
C SER A 279 1.91 10.20 -22.14
N VAL A 280 2.70 9.67 -23.08
CA VAL A 280 2.23 9.32 -24.43
C VAL A 280 1.19 8.20 -24.35
N GLN A 281 -0.04 8.48 -24.79
CA GLN A 281 -1.17 7.54 -24.65
C GLN A 281 -1.43 6.67 -25.89
N THR A 282 -0.71 6.87 -27.00
CA THR A 282 -0.97 6.17 -28.27
C THR A 282 -0.79 4.65 -28.22
N GLY A 283 -0.03 4.15 -27.23
CA GLY A 283 0.19 2.72 -26.99
C GLY A 283 -0.59 2.14 -25.81
N ARG A 284 -1.51 2.91 -25.19
CA ARG A 284 -2.26 2.46 -24.02
C ARG A 284 -3.16 1.28 -24.36
N VAL A 285 -3.41 0.44 -23.37
CA VAL A 285 -4.42 -0.62 -23.46
C VAL A 285 -5.79 -0.07 -23.87
N THR A 286 -6.54 -0.83 -24.66
CA THR A 286 -7.83 -0.40 -25.24
C THR A 286 -9.03 -0.89 -24.43
N TRP A 287 -8.87 -1.08 -23.11
CA TRP A 287 -9.93 -1.61 -22.26
C TRP A 287 -11.09 -0.62 -22.15
N PRO A 288 -12.37 -1.05 -22.17
CA PRO A 288 -13.49 -0.13 -22.04
C PRO A 288 -13.49 0.71 -20.75
N GLY A 289 -12.84 0.22 -19.68
CA GLY A 289 -12.68 0.94 -18.43
C GLY A 289 -11.62 2.05 -18.46
N VAL A 290 -10.70 2.05 -19.42
CA VAL A 290 -9.78 3.17 -19.64
C VAL A 290 -10.55 4.27 -20.36
N LYS A 291 -10.63 5.44 -19.74
CA LYS A 291 -11.46 6.56 -20.18
C LYS A 291 -10.59 7.68 -20.73
N HIS A 292 -10.99 8.19 -21.89
CA HIS A 292 -10.56 9.49 -22.37
C HIS A 292 -11.52 10.54 -21.81
N ILE A 293 -10.98 11.43 -20.98
CA ILE A 293 -11.78 12.37 -20.18
C ILE A 293 -11.46 13.81 -20.56
N GLY A 294 -12.46 14.69 -20.48
CA GLY A 294 -12.27 16.13 -20.65
C GLY A 294 -12.06 16.85 -19.31
N ALA A 295 -11.82 18.17 -19.37
CA ALA A 295 -11.60 18.99 -18.18
C ALA A 295 -12.78 18.93 -17.17
N ALA A 296 -14.02 18.86 -17.66
CA ALA A 296 -15.20 18.76 -16.81
C ALA A 296 -15.25 17.43 -16.03
N ASP A 297 -14.87 16.32 -16.67
CA ASP A 297 -14.78 15.02 -16.02
C ASP A 297 -13.64 14.98 -15.00
N ALA A 298 -12.46 15.49 -15.39
CA ALA A 298 -11.29 15.56 -14.52
C ALA A 298 -11.56 16.41 -13.26
N ALA A 299 -12.31 17.51 -13.39
CA ALA A 299 -12.69 18.36 -12.28
C ALA A 299 -13.52 17.65 -11.19
N ASN A 300 -14.22 16.55 -11.51
CA ASN A 300 -14.93 15.74 -10.51
C ASN A 300 -13.98 14.97 -9.59
N PHE A 301 -12.72 14.81 -9.97
CA PHE A 301 -11.68 14.14 -9.18
C PHE A 301 -10.79 15.12 -8.41
N ALA A 302 -10.95 16.43 -8.62
CA ALA A 302 -10.29 17.43 -7.80
C ALA A 302 -10.80 17.35 -6.35
N PRO A 303 -9.97 17.66 -5.35
CA PRO A 303 -10.34 17.57 -3.93
C PRO A 303 -11.71 18.13 -3.55
N GLY A 304 -12.06 19.33 -4.00
CA GLY A 304 -13.33 20.00 -3.70
C GLY A 304 -14.59 19.33 -4.29
N LYS A 305 -14.42 18.32 -5.15
CA LYS A 305 -15.51 17.50 -5.70
C LYS A 305 -15.44 16.05 -5.24
N LEU A 306 -14.23 15.48 -5.16
CA LEU A 306 -14.03 14.11 -4.71
C LEU A 306 -14.47 13.91 -3.26
N TYR A 307 -14.20 14.89 -2.40
CA TYR A 307 -14.70 14.90 -1.02
C TYR A 307 -16.10 15.50 -0.99
N VAL A 308 -17.10 14.65 -1.23
CA VAL A 308 -18.53 15.03 -1.35
C VAL A 308 -19.03 15.86 -0.16
N GLU A 309 -18.52 15.59 1.04
CA GLU A 309 -18.91 16.30 2.27
C GLU A 309 -18.15 17.62 2.47
N GLY A 310 -17.27 17.99 1.53
CA GLY A 310 -16.41 19.16 1.58
C GLY A 310 -14.95 18.86 1.94
N ASP A 311 -14.12 19.87 1.74
CA ASP A 311 -12.67 19.86 1.91
C ASP A 311 -12.17 20.83 2.99
N ASP A 312 -13.08 21.42 3.78
CA ASP A 312 -12.77 22.35 4.86
C ASP A 312 -11.84 21.75 5.94
N TRP A 313 -11.88 20.42 6.10
CA TRP A 313 -10.98 19.72 7.01
C TRP A 313 -9.52 19.78 6.58
N ILE A 314 -9.25 20.06 5.29
CA ILE A 314 -7.89 20.30 4.78
C ILE A 314 -7.50 21.75 5.04
N THR A 315 -8.36 22.71 4.66
CA THR A 315 -8.06 24.15 4.82
C THR A 315 -7.84 24.54 6.28
N ALA A 316 -8.57 23.91 7.21
CA ALA A 316 -8.39 24.08 8.65
C ALA A 316 -6.98 23.72 9.16
N THR A 317 -6.21 22.91 8.42
CA THR A 317 -4.85 22.50 8.80
C THR A 317 -3.77 23.49 8.41
N SER A 318 -4.10 24.52 7.61
CA SER A 318 -3.14 25.48 7.03
C SER A 318 -2.04 24.83 6.16
N VAL A 319 -2.25 23.60 5.68
CA VAL A 319 -1.39 22.94 4.68
C VAL A 319 -1.67 23.55 3.30
N PRO A 320 -0.64 23.78 2.45
CA PRO A 320 -0.84 24.21 1.07
C PRO A 320 -1.81 23.28 0.34
N TYR A 321 -2.82 23.85 -0.28
CA TYR A 321 -3.94 23.08 -0.80
C TYR A 321 -4.56 23.76 -2.01
N THR A 322 -4.83 22.98 -3.05
CA THR A 322 -5.63 23.42 -4.19
C THR A 322 -6.90 22.57 -4.29
N SER A 323 -8.06 23.21 -4.18
CA SER A 323 -9.35 22.54 -4.15
C SER A 323 -9.82 22.04 -5.52
N GLY A 324 -9.59 22.85 -6.56
CA GLY A 324 -10.01 22.57 -7.93
C GLY A 324 -8.87 22.11 -8.84
N MET A 325 -9.10 22.20 -10.15
CA MET A 325 -8.13 21.88 -11.22
C MET A 325 -7.09 22.99 -11.50
N GLY A 326 -7.01 24.00 -10.62
CA GLY A 326 -6.03 25.09 -10.75
C GLY A 326 -4.63 24.65 -10.34
N ASN A 327 -3.63 25.46 -10.72
CA ASN A 327 -2.25 25.35 -10.23
C ASN A 327 -1.97 26.39 -9.15
#